data_AF-A0A645H597-F1
#
_entry.id   AF-A0A645H597-F1
#
_cell.length_a   1.000
_cell.length_b   1.000
_cell.length_c   1.000
_cell.angle_alpha   90.00
_cell.angle_beta   90.00
_cell.angle_gamma   90.00
#
_symmetry.space_group_name_H-M   'P 1'
#
loop_
_entity.id
_entity.type
_entity.pdbx_description
1 polymer ?
#
loop_
_entity_poly.entity_id
_entity_poly.type
_entity_poly.pdbx_seq_one_letter_code
_entity_poly.pdbx_strand_id
1 'polypeptide(L)'
;MLDYIAIAQSSPGAMAVNVSVLVGYRLAGLGGAFVTILGTVMPPLIILTAISFFYTAFTSNVIVANVLRGMQAGVCAVIMDVVYDMGSKIVKQKSVLLIFDMLFAFFAVFVLNINVIYVILAAAALGLVSIINPKRQKEDKEKNDIS
;
A
#
# COMPACT_ATOMS: atom_id res chain seq x y z
N MET A 1 -12.09 -18.36 -3.00
CA MET A 1 -12.14 -16.94 -2.55
C MET A 1 -10.84 -16.56 -1.85
N LEU A 2 -10.40 -17.30 -0.81
CA LEU A 2 -9.13 -17.04 -0.12
C LEU A 2 -7.91 -17.01 -1.06
N ASP A 3 -7.81 -17.92 -2.02
CA ASP A 3 -6.69 -17.93 -2.99
C ASP A 3 -6.65 -16.65 -3.84
N TYR A 4 -7.82 -16.13 -4.25
CA TYR A 4 -7.89 -14.87 -5.00
C TYR A 4 -7.46 -13.69 -4.14
N ILE A 5 -7.83 -13.68 -2.85
CA ILE A 5 -7.40 -12.64 -1.91
C ILE A 5 -5.88 -12.73 -1.69
N ALA A 6 -5.33 -13.93 -1.55
CA ALA A 6 -3.89 -14.15 -1.40
C ALA A 6 -3.10 -13.67 -2.62
N ILE A 7 -3.57 -14.00 -3.83
CA ILE A 7 -2.96 -13.52 -5.09
C ILE A 7 -3.07 -12.00 -5.22
N ALA A 8 -4.24 -11.44 -4.88
CA ALA A 8 -4.49 -10.00 -4.95
C ALA A 8 -3.63 -9.19 -3.96
N GLN A 9 -3.43 -9.71 -2.74
CA GLN A 9 -2.57 -9.08 -1.73
C GLN A 9 -1.08 -9.22 -2.03
N SER A 10 -0.68 -10.30 -2.71
CA SER A 10 0.71 -10.48 -3.15
C SER A 10 1.08 -9.54 -4.31
N SER A 11 0.07 -9.03 -5.04
CA SER A 11 0.27 -8.09 -6.15
C SER A 11 0.36 -6.65 -5.64
N PRO A 12 1.27 -5.81 -6.18
CA PRO A 12 1.33 -4.40 -5.80
C PRO A 12 0.02 -3.69 -6.20
N GLY A 13 -0.46 -2.78 -5.35
CA GLY A 13 -1.64 -1.96 -5.62
C GLY A 13 -2.76 -2.11 -4.59
N ALA A 14 -3.91 -1.51 -4.87
CA ALA A 14 -5.07 -1.56 -3.98
C ALA A 14 -5.73 -2.94 -4.05
N MET A 15 -5.82 -3.62 -2.90
CA MET A 15 -6.41 -4.97 -2.79
C MET A 15 -7.79 -5.07 -3.45
N ALA A 16 -8.67 -4.08 -3.24
CA ALA A 16 -10.01 -4.05 -3.81
C ALA A 16 -10.01 -4.08 -5.35
N VAL A 17 -9.08 -3.36 -5.98
CA VAL A 17 -8.93 -3.33 -7.44
C VAL A 17 -8.40 -4.67 -7.93
N ASN A 18 -7.32 -5.18 -7.32
CA ASN A 18 -6.71 -6.45 -7.72
C ASN A 18 -7.70 -7.63 -7.61
N VAL A 19 -8.51 -7.69 -6.54
CA VAL A 19 -9.58 -8.70 -6.39
C VAL A 19 -10.67 -8.53 -7.46
N SER A 20 -11.10 -7.30 -7.75
CA SER A 20 -12.10 -7.02 -8.78
C SER A 20 -11.64 -7.51 -10.17
N VAL A 21 -10.37 -7.28 -10.51
CA VAL A 21 -9.78 -7.77 -11.77
C VAL A 21 -9.74 -9.29 -11.83
N LEU A 22 -9.30 -9.95 -10.76
CA LEU A 22 -9.26 -11.42 -10.68
C LEU A 22 -10.65 -12.06 -10.79
N VAL A 23 -11.65 -11.47 -10.14
CA VAL A 23 -13.04 -11.93 -10.23
C VAL A 23 -13.60 -11.72 -11.64
N GLY A 24 -13.37 -10.54 -12.24
CA GLY A 24 -13.74 -10.28 -13.63
C GLY A 24 -13.08 -11.24 -14.62
N TYR A 25 -11.80 -11.52 -14.41
CA TYR A 25 -11.06 -12.51 -15.20
C TYR A 25 -11.67 -13.90 -15.10
N ARG A 26 -12.12 -14.31 -13.92
CA ARG A 26 -12.72 -15.63 -13.74
C ARG A 26 -14.11 -15.76 -14.38
N LEU A 27 -14.87 -14.66 -14.44
CA LEU A 27 -16.23 -14.65 -14.99
C LEU A 27 -16.27 -14.66 -16.52
N ALA A 28 -15.43 -13.86 -17.17
CA ALA A 28 -15.48 -13.67 -18.63
C ALA A 28 -14.08 -13.63 -19.28
N GLY A 29 -13.08 -14.23 -18.64
CA GLY A 29 -11.70 -14.25 -19.13
C GLY A 29 -11.12 -12.83 -19.26
N LEU A 30 -10.30 -12.63 -20.28
CA LEU A 30 -9.69 -11.33 -20.59
C LEU A 30 -10.72 -10.21 -20.70
N GLY A 31 -11.87 -10.44 -21.35
CA GLY A 31 -12.91 -9.42 -21.51
C GLY A 31 -13.48 -8.95 -20.18
N GLY A 32 -13.72 -9.87 -19.25
CA GLY A 32 -14.19 -9.53 -17.90
C GLY A 32 -13.18 -8.72 -17.09
N ALA A 33 -11.87 -9.00 -17.24
CA ALA A 33 -10.82 -8.23 -16.59
C ALA A 33 -10.75 -6.77 -17.10
N PHE A 34 -10.87 -6.55 -18.42
CA PHE A 34 -10.91 -5.19 -18.97
C PHE A 34 -12.12 -4.39 -18.47
N VAL A 35 -13.29 -5.04 -18.43
CA VAL A 35 -14.52 -4.39 -17.94
C VAL A 35 -14.41 -4.01 -16.46
N THR A 36 -13.82 -4.85 -15.61
CA THR A 36 -13.65 -4.51 -14.18
C THR A 36 -12.58 -3.44 -13.96
N ILE A 37 -11.50 -3.42 -14.74
CA ILE A 37 -10.53 -2.31 -14.72
C ILE A 37 -11.22 -0.99 -15.07
N LEU A 38 -11.96 -0.94 -16.18
CA LEU A 38 -12.69 0.26 -16.57
C LEU A 38 -13.76 0.62 -15.52
N GLY A 39 -14.50 -0.36 -15.01
CA GLY A 39 -15.53 -0.15 -13.99
C GLY A 39 -14.99 0.33 -12.63
N THR A 40 -13.74 0.04 -12.30
CA THR A 40 -13.10 0.49 -11.05
C THR A 40 -12.42 1.85 -11.19
N VAL A 41 -11.87 2.17 -12.37
CA VAL A 41 -11.16 3.44 -12.63
C VAL A 41 -12.11 4.55 -13.08
N MET A 42 -13.17 4.24 -13.82
CA MET A 42 -14.11 5.25 -14.33
C MET A 42 -14.80 6.04 -13.21
N PRO A 43 -15.34 5.42 -12.13
CA PRO A 43 -16.03 6.18 -11.08
C PRO A 43 -15.17 7.27 -10.42
N PRO A 44 -13.95 6.97 -9.91
CA PRO A 44 -13.12 8.02 -9.32
C PRO A 44 -12.68 9.05 -10.36
N LEU A 45 -12.45 8.67 -11.61
CA LEU A 45 -12.08 9.61 -12.67
C LEU A 45 -13.21 10.61 -12.97
N ILE A 46 -14.46 10.14 -13.06
CA ILE A 46 -15.64 10.98 -13.25
C ILE A 46 -15.82 11.94 -12.08
N ILE A 47 -15.73 11.44 -10.85
CA ILE A 47 -15.86 12.25 -9.63
C ILE A 47 -14.78 13.33 -9.57
N LEU A 48 -13.51 12.96 -9.82
CA LEU A 48 -12.40 13.91 -9.82
C LEU A 48 -12.53 14.95 -10.91
N THR A 49 -12.97 14.56 -12.11
CA THR A 49 -13.18 15.50 -13.22
C THR A 49 -14.30 16.49 -12.90
N ALA A 50 -15.41 16.01 -12.34
CA ALA A 50 -16.50 16.88 -11.90
C ALA A 50 -16.04 17.88 -10.83
N ILE A 51 -15.34 17.41 -9.80
CA ILE A 51 -14.80 18.27 -8.74
C ILE A 51 -13.80 19.28 -9.31
N SER A 52 -12.91 18.85 -10.20
CA SER A 52 -11.89 19.69 -10.84
C SER A 52 -12.52 20.86 -11.60
N PHE A 53 -13.60 20.61 -12.34
CA PHE A 53 -14.29 21.66 -13.12
C PHE A 53 -14.83 22.79 -12.24
N PHE A 54 -15.33 22.46 -11.05
CA PHE A 54 -15.87 23.44 -10.10
C PHE A 54 -14.84 23.90 -9.06
N TYR A 55 -13.61 23.38 -9.09
CA TYR A 55 -12.59 23.63 -8.06
C TYR A 55 -12.27 25.12 -7.88
N THR A 56 -12.19 25.87 -8.97
CA THR A 56 -11.89 27.32 -8.94
C THR A 56 -13.03 28.12 -8.34
N ALA A 57 -14.28 27.73 -8.63
CA ALA A 57 -15.47 28.34 -8.02
C ALA A 57 -15.54 28.01 -6.52
N PHE A 58 -15.19 26.79 -6.13
CA PHE A 58 -15.15 26.35 -4.73
C PHE A 58 -14.06 27.05 -3.91
N THR A 59 -12.86 27.22 -4.46
CA THR A 59 -11.74 27.86 -3.74
C THR A 59 -11.95 29.36 -3.52
N SER A 60 -12.79 30.01 -4.32
CA SER A 60 -13.12 31.43 -4.14
C SER A 60 -13.80 31.75 -2.80
N ASN A 61 -14.46 30.75 -2.19
CA ASN A 61 -15.12 30.91 -0.89
C ASN A 61 -14.22 30.41 0.24
N VAL A 62 -13.92 31.29 1.21
CA VAL A 62 -13.03 31.02 2.35
C VAL A 62 -13.47 29.78 3.15
N ILE A 63 -14.77 29.55 3.31
CA ILE A 63 -15.28 28.38 4.05
C ILE A 63 -14.92 27.09 3.32
N VAL A 64 -15.13 27.04 2.01
CA VAL A 64 -14.88 25.85 1.19
C VAL A 64 -13.37 25.59 1.08
N ALA A 65 -12.55 26.63 0.92
CA ALA A 65 -11.09 26.49 0.95
C ALA A 65 -10.59 25.88 2.28
N ASN A 66 -11.18 26.27 3.41
CA ASN A 66 -10.83 25.68 4.71
C ASN A 66 -11.28 24.22 4.83
N VAL A 67 -12.45 23.86 4.28
CA VAL A 67 -12.90 22.46 4.22
C VAL A 67 -11.95 21.61 3.37
N LEU A 68 -11.52 22.11 2.20
CA LEU A 68 -10.57 21.40 1.34
C LEU A 68 -9.22 21.19 2.04
N ARG A 69 -8.73 22.18 2.80
CA ARG A 69 -7.54 22.00 3.66
C ARG A 69 -7.77 20.97 4.76
N GLY A 70 -8.95 20.95 5.37
CA GLY A 70 -9.33 19.93 6.36
C GLY A 70 -9.34 18.53 5.77
N MET A 71 -9.83 18.36 4.55
CA MET A 71 -9.79 17.09 3.82
C MET A 71 -8.35 16.62 3.56
N GLN A 72 -7.45 17.54 3.17
CA GLN A 72 -6.03 17.24 3.02
C GLN A 72 -5.40 16.75 4.34
N ALA A 73 -5.73 17.39 5.47
CA ALA A 73 -5.30 16.94 6.79
C ALA A 73 -5.87 15.54 7.13
N GLY A 74 -7.11 15.25 6.76
CA GLY A 74 -7.73 13.93 6.90
C GLY A 74 -6.99 12.85 6.11
N VAL A 75 -6.58 13.15 4.86
CA VAL A 75 -5.75 12.23 4.06
C VAL A 75 -4.40 11.98 4.74
N CYS A 76 -3.75 13.01 5.28
CA CYS A 76 -2.51 12.83 6.05
C CYS A 76 -2.72 11.93 7.28
N ALA A 77 -3.84 12.06 7.99
CA ALA A 77 -4.16 11.21 9.14
C ALA A 77 -4.35 9.74 8.73
N VAL A 78 -5.05 9.48 7.62
CA VAL A 78 -5.23 8.12 7.08
C VAL A 78 -3.89 7.51 6.65
N ILE A 79 -3.04 8.28 5.98
CA ILE A 79 -1.70 7.81 5.60
C ILE A 79 -0.87 7.47 6.84
N MET A 80 -0.89 8.33 7.87
CA MET A 80 -0.21 8.07 9.14
C MET A 80 -0.72 6.79 9.81
N ASP A 81 -2.03 6.55 9.82
CA ASP A 81 -2.62 5.34 10.39
C ASP A 81 -2.16 4.08 9.64
N VAL A 82 -2.15 4.11 8.31
CA VAL A 82 -1.65 3.00 7.48
C VAL A 82 -0.17 2.74 7.74
N VAL A 83 0.66 3.79 7.79
CA VAL A 83 2.09 3.68 8.10
C VAL A 83 2.31 3.11 9.50
N TYR A 84 1.51 3.54 10.48
CA TYR A 84 1.58 3.05 11.85
C TYR A 84 1.16 1.58 11.96
N ASP A 85 0.07 1.18 11.31
CA ASP A 85 -0.37 -0.22 11.27
C ASP A 85 0.71 -1.13 10.64
N MET A 86 1.26 -0.73 9.49
CA MET A 86 2.33 -1.48 8.83
C MET A 86 3.62 -1.53 9.68
N GLY A 87 4.04 -0.40 10.25
CA GLY A 87 5.21 -0.33 11.12
C GLY A 87 5.06 -1.15 12.40
N SER A 88 3.89 -1.10 13.04
CA SER A 88 3.60 -1.86 14.25
C SER A 88 3.66 -3.37 14.01
N LYS A 89 3.20 -3.85 12.85
CA LYS A 89 3.32 -5.27 12.45
C LYS A 89 4.78 -5.71 12.35
N ILE A 90 5.65 -4.88 11.78
CA ILE A 90 7.09 -5.15 11.69
C ILE A 90 7.72 -5.23 13.08
N VAL A 91 7.40 -4.27 13.97
CA VAL A 91 7.93 -4.25 15.35
C VAL A 91 7.46 -5.47 16.14
N LYS A 92 6.21 -5.90 15.98
CA LYS A 92 5.64 -7.09 16.64
C LYS A 92 6.33 -8.40 16.24
N GLN A 93 6.87 -8.49 15.02
CA GLN A 93 7.66 -9.65 14.61
C GLN A 93 8.96 -9.81 15.44
N LYS A 94 9.41 -8.77 16.19
CA LYS A 94 10.63 -8.75 17.04
C LYS A 94 11.92 -9.17 16.34
N SER A 95 11.95 -9.23 15.01
CA SER A 95 13.19 -9.54 14.31
C SER A 95 14.03 -8.27 14.18
N VAL A 96 15.15 -8.25 14.90
CA VAL A 96 16.08 -7.10 14.98
C VAL A 96 16.53 -6.64 13.59
N LEU A 97 16.67 -7.58 12.66
CA LEU A 97 17.03 -7.29 11.26
C LEU A 97 15.97 -6.47 10.52
N LEU A 98 14.67 -6.76 10.66
CA LEU A 98 13.63 -5.97 9.96
C LEU A 98 13.49 -4.57 10.52
N ILE A 99 13.64 -4.43 11.84
CA ILE A 99 13.62 -3.11 12.49
C ILE A 99 14.81 -2.28 12.03
N PHE A 100 15.99 -2.90 11.90
CA PHE A 100 17.17 -2.23 11.37
C PHE A 100 17.00 -1.84 9.90
N ASP A 101 16.47 -2.73 9.07
CA ASP A 101 16.22 -2.46 7.64
C ASP A 101 15.19 -1.33 7.45
N MET A 102 14.12 -1.32 8.24
CA MET A 102 13.11 -0.26 8.24
C MET A 102 13.72 1.11 8.59
N LEU A 103 14.54 1.18 9.64
CA LEU A 103 15.22 2.41 10.04
C LEU A 103 16.24 2.86 8.99
N PHE A 104 17.01 1.92 8.44
CA PHE A 104 18.00 2.19 7.40
C PHE A 104 17.35 2.71 6.12
N ALA A 105 16.26 2.08 5.66
CA ALA A 105 15.51 2.52 4.50
C ALA A 105 14.91 3.92 4.70
N PHE A 106 14.34 4.19 5.89
CA PHE A 106 13.83 5.52 6.21
C PHE A 106 14.94 6.58 6.18
N PHE A 107 16.10 6.29 6.78
CA PHE A 107 17.23 7.21 6.80
C PHE A 107 17.84 7.42 5.41
N ALA A 108 17.95 6.36 4.60
CA ALA A 108 18.48 6.43 3.25
C ALA A 108 17.60 7.28 2.31
N VAL A 109 16.27 7.17 2.43
CA VAL A 109 15.36 8.00 1.65
C VAL A 109 15.33 9.44 2.17
N PHE A 110 15.23 9.64 3.48
CA PHE A 110 15.05 10.96 4.08
C PHE A 110 16.31 11.83 4.03
N VAL A 111 17.49 11.26 4.29
CA VAL A 111 18.76 12.02 4.38
C VAL A 111 19.52 12.00 3.07
N LEU A 112 19.66 10.83 2.43
CA LEU A 112 20.50 10.68 1.25
C LEU A 112 19.76 10.98 -0.07
N ASN A 113 18.45 11.25 -0.03
CA ASN A 113 17.59 11.51 -1.21
C ASN A 113 17.83 10.48 -2.35
N ILE A 114 18.16 9.24 -1.98
CA ILE A 114 18.40 8.16 -2.94
C ILE A 114 17.07 7.80 -3.58
N ASN A 115 17.09 7.57 -4.89
CA ASN A 115 15.90 7.12 -5.61
C ASN A 115 15.33 5.85 -4.94
N VAL A 116 14.04 5.92 -4.59
CA VAL A 116 13.29 4.85 -3.90
C VAL A 116 13.46 3.49 -4.57
N ILE A 117 13.66 3.45 -5.89
CA ILE A 117 13.93 2.23 -6.65
C ILE A 117 15.15 1.49 -6.10
N TYR A 118 16.27 2.17 -5.83
CA TYR A 118 17.48 1.52 -5.31
C TYR A 118 17.29 1.00 -3.89
N VAL A 119 16.52 1.72 -3.07
CA VAL A 119 16.19 1.32 -1.70
C VAL A 119 15.35 0.05 -1.71
N ILE A 120 14.35 -0.04 -2.60
CA ILE A 120 13.53 -1.25 -2.77
C ILE A 120 14.40 -2.44 -3.22
N LEU A 121 15.31 -2.24 -4.18
CA LEU A 121 16.20 -3.30 -4.66
C LEU A 121 17.16 -3.79 -3.56
N ALA A 122 17.72 -2.88 -2.76
CA ALA A 122 18.59 -3.24 -1.64
C ALA A 122 17.83 -4.00 -0.54
N ALA A 123 16.64 -3.54 -0.17
CA ALA A 123 15.79 -4.22 0.81
C ALA A 123 15.38 -5.63 0.32
N ALA A 124 15.07 -5.78 -0.97
CA ALA A 124 14.76 -7.08 -1.56
C ALA A 124 15.97 -8.03 -1.49
N ALA A 125 17.17 -7.55 -1.78
CA ALA A 125 18.40 -8.34 -1.67
C ALA A 125 18.68 -8.76 -0.21
N LEU A 126 18.57 -7.84 0.75
CA LEU A 126 18.75 -8.12 2.18
C LEU A 126 17.69 -9.10 2.70
N GLY A 127 16.45 -8.99 2.24
CA GLY A 127 15.36 -9.93 2.53
C GLY A 127 15.66 -11.35 2.04
N LEU A 128 16.14 -11.50 0.80
CA LEU A 128 16.52 -12.81 0.24
C LEU A 128 17.67 -13.45 1.01
N VAL A 129 18.72 -12.68 1.33
CA VAL A 129 19.85 -13.16 2.14
C VAL A 129 19.38 -13.59 3.53
N SER A 130 18.46 -12.83 4.14
CA SER A 130 17.93 -13.14 5.47
C SER A 130 17.05 -14.40 5.49
N ILE A 131 16.42 -14.77 4.38
CA ILE A 131 15.62 -16.00 4.24
C ILE A 131 16.49 -17.26 4.20
N ILE A 132 17.71 -17.16 3.67
CA ILE A 132 18.63 -18.30 3.54
C ILE A 132 19.22 -18.71 4.90
N ASN A 133 19.07 -17.87 5.95
CA ASN A 133 19.57 -18.17 7.29
C ASN A 133 18.61 -19.09 8.09
N PRO A 134 18.99 -20.35 8.40
CA PRO A 134 18.08 -21.36 8.97
C PRO A 134 17.68 -21.13 10.44
N LYS A 135 18.25 -20.14 11.14
CA LYS A 135 17.87 -19.80 12.52
C LYS A 135 16.50 -19.11 12.61
N ARG A 136 16.03 -18.47 11.53
CA ARG A 136 14.83 -17.63 11.51
C ARG A 136 13.53 -18.40 11.28
N GLN A 137 13.59 -19.55 10.58
CA GLN A 137 12.43 -20.44 10.39
C GLN A 137 11.94 -21.11 11.70
N LYS A 138 12.79 -21.20 12.73
CA LYS A 138 12.40 -21.77 14.03
C LYS A 138 11.63 -20.76 14.88
N GLU A 139 12.05 -19.49 14.92
CA GLU A 139 11.37 -18.45 15.69
C GLU A 139 9.98 -18.08 15.14
N ASP A 140 9.81 -18.09 13.81
CA ASP A 140 8.50 -17.79 13.18
C ASP A 140 7.49 -18.95 13.35
N LYS A 141 7.95 -20.21 13.42
CA LYS A 141 7.09 -21.37 13.74
C LYS A 141 6.68 -21.37 15.20
N GLU A 142 7.61 -21.11 16.11
CA GLU A 142 7.35 -21.14 17.56
C GLU A 142 6.38 -20.03 18.00
N LYS A 143 6.36 -18.86 17.33
CA LYS A 143 5.37 -17.80 17.61
C LYS A 143 3.96 -18.07 17.10
N ASN A 144 3.79 -18.80 15.99
CA ASN A 144 2.49 -19.12 15.42
C ASN A 144 1.79 -20.30 16.12
N ASP A 145 2.53 -21.14 16.83
CA ASP A 145 1.97 -22.26 17.61
C ASP A 145 1.52 -21.83 19.04
N ILE A 146 1.82 -20.60 19.47
CA ILE A 146 1.50 -20.06 20.81
C ILE A 146 0.37 -19.02 20.77
N SER A 147 -0.11 -18.63 19.58
CA SER A 147 -1.23 -17.68 19.40
C SER A 147 -2.47 -18.33 18.81
#